data_AF-A0A952WNW6-F1
#
_entry.id   AF-A0A952WNW6-F1
#
_cell.length_a   1.000
_cell.length_b   1.000
_cell.length_c   1.000
_cell.angle_alpha   90.00
_cell.angle_beta   90.00
_cell.angle_gamma   90.00
#
_symmetry.space_group_name_H-M   'P 1'
#
loop_
_entity.id
_entity.type
_entity.pdbx_description
1 polymer ?
#
loop_
_entity_poly.entity_id
_entity_poly.type
_entity_poly.pdbx_seq_one_letter_code
_entity_poly.pdbx_strand_id
1 'polypeptide(L)'
;MLPRTRDDRGRRVRLHWRCLAATGDPARVRSGRGAAWGSARRVAAWLLALPVLLALVGAVVVALVAFAAVKMGPVVIALVLFSPVAATGIMFIATSLATTTDWYGRRSAALQARMLAEGRCPSCDYGINGVEPQSDGCAVCPECGAAWMVGSPRYTPRRKVVVTMARPHAPWMPDQATDFPSSA
;
A
#
# COMPACT_ATOMS: atom_id res chain seq x y z
N MET A 1 -6.61 -3.14 -15.92
CA MET A 1 -5.32 -3.85 -15.74
C MET A 1 -5.15 -4.19 -14.27
N LEU A 2 -4.94 -5.46 -13.92
CA LEU A 2 -4.62 -5.83 -12.54
C LEU A 2 -3.16 -5.43 -12.23
N PRO A 3 -2.88 -4.93 -11.01
CA PRO A 3 -1.51 -4.64 -10.61
C PRO A 3 -0.66 -5.92 -10.66
N ARG A 4 0.54 -5.79 -11.20
CA ARG A 4 1.54 -6.87 -11.24
C ARG A 4 2.53 -6.66 -10.10
N THR A 5 2.83 -7.70 -9.36
CA THR A 5 3.93 -7.73 -8.39
C THR A 5 5.02 -8.69 -8.87
N ARG A 6 6.18 -8.70 -8.23
CA ARG A 6 7.17 -9.76 -8.40
C ARG A 6 7.01 -10.77 -7.27
N ASP A 7 7.16 -12.04 -7.59
CA ASP A 7 7.32 -13.09 -6.59
C ASP A 7 8.76 -13.08 -6.03
N ASP A 8 9.04 -13.91 -5.02
CA ASP A 8 10.37 -13.89 -4.36
C ASP A 8 11.49 -14.45 -5.26
N ARG A 9 11.14 -15.08 -6.39
CA ARG A 9 12.07 -15.46 -7.47
C ARG A 9 12.18 -14.42 -8.59
N GLY A 10 11.54 -13.25 -8.42
CA GLY A 10 11.59 -12.14 -9.38
C GLY A 10 10.64 -12.27 -10.57
N ARG A 11 9.82 -13.32 -10.65
CA ARG A 11 8.83 -13.50 -11.72
C ARG A 11 7.68 -12.51 -11.54
N ARG A 12 7.26 -11.84 -12.62
CA ARG A 12 6.09 -10.95 -12.58
C ARG A 12 4.80 -11.76 -12.53
N VAL A 13 4.05 -11.63 -11.44
CA VAL A 13 2.75 -12.30 -11.22
C VAL A 13 1.65 -11.25 -11.04
N ARG A 14 0.39 -11.60 -11.37
CA ARG A 14 -0.75 -10.70 -11.18
C ARG A 14 -1.21 -10.82 -9.73
N LEU A 15 -1.54 -9.71 -9.09
CA LEU A 15 -2.19 -9.77 -7.77
C LEU A 15 -3.68 -10.10 -7.94
N HIS A 16 -4.20 -10.98 -7.09
CA HIS A 16 -5.63 -11.30 -7.10
C HIS A 16 -6.46 -10.08 -6.67
N TRP A 17 -7.67 -9.92 -7.22
CA TRP A 17 -8.50 -8.74 -6.92
C TRP A 17 -8.96 -8.71 -5.46
N ARG A 18 -9.11 -9.87 -4.79
CA ARG A 18 -9.42 -9.92 -3.35
C ARG A 18 -8.32 -9.28 -2.50
N CYS A 19 -7.07 -9.33 -2.96
CA CYS A 19 -5.96 -8.66 -2.27
C CYS A 19 -6.24 -7.15 -2.18
N LEU A 20 -6.71 -6.54 -3.28
CA LEU A 20 -7.04 -5.12 -3.30
C LEU A 20 -8.15 -4.79 -2.30
N ALA A 21 -9.16 -5.66 -2.17
CA ALA A 21 -10.25 -5.51 -1.22
C ALA A 21 -9.78 -5.68 0.25
N ALA A 22 -8.85 -6.60 0.53
CA ALA A 22 -8.33 -6.89 1.87
C ALA A 22 -7.46 -5.76 2.47
N THR A 23 -7.05 -4.76 1.68
CA THR A 23 -6.41 -3.55 2.23
C THR A 23 -7.39 -2.66 3.02
N GLY A 24 -8.70 -2.88 2.90
CA GLY A 24 -9.71 -2.25 3.75
C GLY A 24 -9.82 -2.97 5.09
N ASP A 25 -9.64 -2.24 6.18
CA ASP A 25 -9.84 -2.72 7.55
C ASP A 25 -11.21 -3.43 7.69
N PRO A 26 -11.27 -4.75 7.96
CA PRO A 26 -12.52 -5.49 8.01
C PRO A 26 -13.45 -5.00 9.14
N ALA A 27 -12.89 -4.36 10.19
CA ALA A 27 -13.68 -3.73 11.25
C ALA A 27 -14.40 -2.45 10.75
N ARG A 28 -13.81 -1.72 9.79
CA ARG A 28 -14.46 -0.56 9.13
C ARG A 28 -15.45 -0.96 8.04
N VAL A 29 -15.34 -2.16 7.47
CA VAL A 29 -16.24 -2.63 6.42
C VAL A 29 -17.65 -2.91 6.96
N ARG A 30 -17.86 -3.12 8.26
CA ARG A 30 -19.21 -3.39 8.80
C ARG A 30 -20.01 -2.16 9.26
N SER A 31 -19.37 -1.06 9.66
CA SER A 31 -20.07 0.05 10.35
C SER A 31 -20.23 1.37 9.57
N GLY A 32 -19.71 1.50 8.34
CA GLY A 32 -19.69 2.82 7.66
C GLY A 32 -19.72 2.82 6.12
N ARG A 33 -20.41 1.89 5.47
CA ARG A 33 -20.35 1.71 3.99
C ARG A 33 -20.93 2.87 3.17
N GLY A 34 -21.82 3.70 3.70
CA GLY A 34 -22.52 4.72 2.91
C GLY A 34 -21.73 6.02 2.68
N ALA A 35 -21.16 6.60 3.73
CA ALA A 35 -20.65 7.98 3.67
C ALA A 35 -19.15 8.08 3.35
N ALA A 36 -18.32 7.14 3.82
CA ALA A 36 -16.86 7.21 3.65
C ALA A 36 -16.38 6.78 2.25
N TRP A 37 -17.18 6.01 1.52
CA TRP A 37 -16.81 5.53 0.19
C TRP A 37 -16.85 6.63 -0.88
N GLY A 38 -17.75 7.60 -0.75
CA GLY A 38 -17.87 8.72 -1.69
C GLY A 38 -16.71 9.72 -1.62
N SER A 39 -16.09 9.91 -0.45
CA SER A 39 -14.91 10.77 -0.29
C SER A 39 -13.63 10.05 -0.74
N ALA A 40 -13.46 8.77 -0.40
CA ALA A 40 -12.33 7.96 -0.85
C ALA A 40 -12.27 7.83 -2.38
N ARG A 41 -13.42 7.65 -3.06
CA ARG A 41 -13.50 7.64 -4.53
C ARG A 41 -13.08 8.98 -5.13
N ARG A 42 -13.50 10.09 -4.54
CA ARG A 42 -13.11 11.43 -5.01
C ARG A 42 -11.61 11.64 -4.86
N VAL A 43 -11.03 11.33 -3.70
CA VAL A 43 -9.58 11.45 -3.49
C VAL A 43 -8.80 10.55 -4.46
N ALA A 44 -9.22 9.30 -4.65
CA ALA A 44 -8.59 8.40 -5.62
C ALA A 44 -8.72 8.89 -7.07
N ALA A 45 -9.89 9.42 -7.45
CA ALA A 45 -10.10 10.01 -8.76
C ALA A 45 -9.21 11.24 -8.97
N TRP A 46 -9.08 12.13 -7.97
CA TRP A 46 -8.17 13.28 -8.03
C TRP A 46 -6.70 12.86 -8.13
N LEU A 47 -6.27 11.83 -7.38
CA LEU A 47 -4.92 11.28 -7.44
C LEU A 47 -4.58 10.66 -8.80
N LEU A 48 -5.56 10.14 -9.54
CA LEU A 48 -5.37 9.61 -10.90
C LEU A 48 -5.57 10.68 -11.98
N ALA A 49 -6.47 11.64 -11.77
CA ALA A 49 -6.76 12.70 -12.74
C ALA A 49 -5.60 13.70 -12.84
N LEU A 50 -4.94 14.03 -11.73
CA LEU A 50 -3.82 14.97 -11.71
C LEU A 50 -2.64 14.53 -12.61
N PRO A 51 -2.09 13.32 -12.50
CA PRO A 51 -0.99 12.89 -13.38
C PRO A 51 -1.43 12.78 -14.84
N VAL A 52 -2.68 12.37 -15.11
CA VAL A 52 -3.23 12.34 -16.48
C VAL A 52 -3.32 13.74 -17.06
N LEU A 53 -3.83 14.71 -16.29
CA LEU A 53 -3.90 16.11 -16.69
C LEU A 53 -2.50 16.68 -16.95
N LEU A 54 -1.54 16.42 -16.06
CA LEU A 54 -0.15 16.85 -16.23
C LEU A 54 0.49 16.23 -17.48
N ALA A 55 0.20 14.96 -17.78
CA ALA A 55 0.68 14.32 -18.99
C ALA A 55 0.08 14.95 -20.26
N LEU A 56 -1.22 15.28 -20.25
CA LEU A 56 -1.87 15.97 -21.37
C LEU A 56 -1.30 17.38 -21.56
N VAL A 57 -1.14 18.16 -20.49
CA VAL A 57 -0.52 19.49 -20.55
C VAL A 57 0.92 19.39 -21.07
N GLY A 58 1.71 18.44 -20.56
CA GLY A 58 3.06 18.18 -21.04
C GLY A 58 3.11 17.83 -22.53
N ALA A 59 2.20 17.00 -23.02
CA ALA A 59 2.11 16.66 -24.44
C ALA A 59 1.79 17.88 -25.32
N VAL A 60 0.88 18.74 -24.88
CA VAL A 60 0.56 20.00 -25.57
C VAL A 60 1.77 20.92 -25.61
N VAL A 61 2.50 21.08 -24.50
CA VAL A 61 3.71 21.89 -24.44
C VAL A 61 4.77 21.35 -25.40
N VAL A 62 5.02 20.04 -25.42
CA VAL A 62 5.98 19.41 -26.34
C VAL A 62 5.58 19.65 -27.80
N ALA A 63 4.29 19.53 -28.14
CA ALA A 63 3.79 19.78 -29.49
C ALA A 63 3.99 21.24 -29.91
N LEU A 64 3.73 22.20 -29.01
CA LEU A 64 3.96 23.63 -29.26
C LEU A 64 5.44 23.95 -29.44
N VAL A 65 6.32 23.36 -28.64
CA VAL A 65 7.79 23.54 -28.76
C VAL A 65 8.29 22.93 -30.06
N ALA A 66 7.82 21.75 -30.46
CA ALA A 66 8.18 21.13 -31.73
C ALA A 66 7.72 21.98 -32.92
N PHE A 67 6.49 22.50 -32.87
CA PHE A 67 5.97 23.41 -33.90
C PHE A 67 6.79 24.70 -33.99
N ALA A 68 7.10 25.31 -32.84
CA ALA A 68 7.93 26.51 -32.75
C ALA A 68 9.35 26.27 -33.29
N ALA A 69 9.96 25.13 -33.01
CA ALA A 69 11.28 24.75 -33.50
C ALA A 69 11.32 24.61 -35.03
N VAL A 70 10.27 24.06 -35.64
CA VAL A 70 10.15 23.96 -37.11
C VAL A 70 10.07 25.36 -37.75
N LYS A 71 9.44 26.33 -37.08
CA LYS A 71 9.23 27.68 -37.62
C LYS A 71 10.37 28.66 -37.35
N MET A 72 10.98 28.59 -36.18
CA MET A 72 11.98 29.57 -35.70
C MET A 72 13.40 29.00 -35.62
N GLY A 73 13.59 27.72 -35.94
CA GLY A 73 14.88 27.06 -35.90
C GLY A 73 15.28 26.54 -34.52
N PRO A 74 16.47 25.91 -34.41
CA PRO A 74 16.89 25.16 -33.22
C PRO A 74 17.18 26.02 -31.98
N VAL A 75 17.34 27.34 -32.13
CA VAL A 75 17.60 28.26 -31.01
C VAL A 75 16.47 28.24 -29.97
N VAL A 76 15.23 28.04 -30.40
CA VAL A 76 14.07 27.94 -29.51
C VAL A 76 14.15 26.71 -28.61
N ILE A 77 14.69 25.60 -29.12
CA ILE A 77 14.85 24.36 -28.33
C ILE A 77 15.84 24.61 -27.19
N ALA A 78 16.96 25.28 -27.46
CA ALA A 78 17.94 25.62 -26.42
C ALA A 78 17.33 26.54 -25.36
N LEU A 79 16.65 27.61 -25.76
CA LEU A 79 15.98 28.55 -24.84
C LEU A 79 14.94 27.87 -23.95
N VAL A 80 14.18 26.92 -24.49
CA VAL A 80 13.18 26.15 -23.74
C VAL A 80 13.85 25.16 -22.79
N LEU A 81 14.82 24.37 -23.25
CA LEU A 81 15.49 23.36 -22.42
C LEU A 81 16.30 23.98 -21.28
N PHE A 82 16.92 25.14 -21.50
CA PHE A 82 17.67 25.87 -20.47
C PHE A 82 16.79 26.83 -19.67
N SER A 83 15.49 26.89 -19.93
CA SER A 83 14.56 27.69 -19.14
C SER A 83 14.40 27.10 -17.74
N PRO A 84 14.45 27.93 -16.68
CA PRO A 84 14.10 27.50 -15.31
C PRO A 84 12.72 26.83 -15.23
N VAL A 85 11.78 27.20 -16.11
CA VAL A 85 10.43 26.62 -16.18
C VAL A 85 10.47 25.16 -16.64
N ALA A 86 11.28 24.83 -17.65
CA ALA A 86 11.42 23.45 -18.11
C ALA A 86 12.12 22.59 -17.06
N ALA A 87 13.18 23.12 -16.43
CA ALA A 87 13.91 22.41 -15.38
C ALA A 87 12.99 22.06 -14.19
N THR A 88 12.20 23.03 -13.71
CA THR A 88 11.22 22.82 -12.63
C THR A 88 10.12 21.83 -13.00
N GLY A 89 9.61 21.88 -14.24
CA GLY A 89 8.63 20.92 -14.75
C GLY A 89 9.17 19.49 -14.79
N ILE A 90 10.40 19.30 -15.29
CA ILE A 90 11.07 17.99 -15.36
C ILE A 90 11.29 17.44 -13.94
N MET A 91 11.81 18.25 -13.02
CA MET A 91 12.02 17.88 -11.62
C MET A 91 10.73 17.46 -10.92
N PHE A 92 9.64 18.19 -11.15
CA PHE A 92 8.34 17.88 -10.57
C PHE A 92 7.79 16.55 -11.11
N ILE A 93 7.84 16.33 -12.43
CA ILE A 93 7.40 15.07 -13.06
C ILE A 93 8.25 13.90 -12.54
N ALA A 94 9.57 14.02 -12.53
CA ALA A 94 10.47 12.99 -12.03
C ALA A 94 10.18 12.63 -10.56
N THR A 95 10.01 13.63 -9.70
CA THR A 95 9.70 13.43 -8.28
C THR A 95 8.32 12.80 -8.08
N SER A 96 7.32 13.22 -8.85
CA SER A 96 5.97 12.64 -8.80
C SER A 96 5.96 11.18 -9.26
N LEU A 97 6.71 10.85 -10.32
CA LEU A 97 6.87 9.48 -10.79
C LEU A 97 7.60 8.62 -9.75
N ALA A 98 8.72 9.10 -9.18
CA ALA A 98 9.47 8.36 -8.17
C ALA A 98 8.63 8.09 -6.91
N THR A 99 7.93 9.11 -6.41
CA THR A 99 7.09 8.98 -5.21
C THR A 99 5.87 8.08 -5.45
N THR A 100 5.26 8.15 -6.63
CA THR A 100 4.14 7.25 -6.97
C THR A 100 4.62 5.81 -7.12
N THR A 101 5.73 5.55 -7.79
CA THR A 101 6.28 4.18 -7.92
C THR A 101 6.65 3.58 -6.56
N ASP A 102 7.27 4.36 -5.68
CA ASP A 102 7.60 3.94 -4.32
C ASP A 102 6.35 3.66 -3.49
N TRP A 103 5.33 4.53 -3.60
CA TRP A 103 4.08 4.35 -2.89
C TRP A 103 3.35 3.08 -3.35
N TYR A 104 3.28 2.84 -4.66
CA TYR A 104 2.69 1.61 -5.20
C TYR A 104 3.47 0.37 -4.77
N GLY A 105 4.80 0.41 -4.78
CA GLY A 105 5.65 -0.69 -4.34
C GLY A 105 5.50 -1.02 -2.86
N ARG A 106 5.47 0.00 -1.98
CA ARG A 106 5.23 -0.19 -0.54
C ARG A 106 3.85 -0.78 -0.27
N ARG A 107 2.83 -0.33 -1.01
CA ARG A 107 1.45 -0.81 -0.85
C ARG A 107 1.29 -2.26 -1.33
N SER A 108 1.91 -2.63 -2.46
CA SER A 108 1.88 -4.03 -2.93
C SER A 108 2.65 -4.95 -1.99
N ALA A 109 3.81 -4.53 -1.48
CA ALA A 109 4.58 -5.31 -0.50
C ALA A 109 3.82 -5.51 0.81
N ALA A 110 3.16 -4.47 1.33
CA ALA A 110 2.34 -4.60 2.55
C ALA A 110 1.15 -5.56 2.36
N LEU A 111 0.55 -5.57 1.18
CA LEU A 111 -0.54 -6.46 0.85
C LEU A 111 -0.08 -7.92 0.68
N GLN A 112 1.03 -8.12 -0.03
CA GLN A 112 1.70 -9.41 -0.14
C GLN A 112 2.01 -9.97 1.26
N ALA A 113 2.60 -9.16 2.13
CA ALA A 113 2.93 -9.56 3.50
C ALA A 113 1.70 -9.99 4.30
N ARG A 114 0.58 -9.26 4.20
CA ARG A 114 -0.67 -9.64 4.89
C ARG A 114 -1.22 -10.98 4.40
N MET A 115 -1.23 -11.23 3.10
CA MET A 115 -1.76 -12.50 2.58
C MET A 115 -0.87 -13.68 2.91
N LEU A 116 0.44 -13.51 2.83
CA LEU A 116 1.39 -14.54 3.24
C LEU A 116 1.27 -14.81 4.75
N ALA A 117 1.05 -13.78 5.56
CA ALA A 117 0.76 -13.95 6.99
C ALA A 117 -0.56 -14.72 7.27
N GLU A 118 -1.55 -14.58 6.39
CA GLU A 118 -2.80 -15.35 6.40
C GLU A 118 -2.64 -16.74 5.74
N GLY A 119 -1.46 -17.06 5.21
CA GLY A 119 -1.20 -18.32 4.54
C GLY A 119 -1.87 -18.46 3.18
N ARG A 120 -2.07 -17.35 2.48
CA ARG A 120 -2.72 -17.30 1.16
C ARG A 120 -1.76 -16.78 0.10
N CYS A 121 -1.87 -17.30 -1.11
CA CYS A 121 -1.11 -16.85 -2.26
C CYS A 121 -1.59 -15.44 -2.68
N PRO A 122 -0.71 -14.42 -2.72
CA PRO A 122 -1.03 -13.09 -3.22
C PRO A 122 -1.51 -13.04 -4.70
N SER A 123 -1.20 -14.09 -5.48
CA SER A 123 -1.51 -14.14 -6.91
C SER A 123 -2.89 -14.75 -7.23
N CYS A 124 -3.25 -15.84 -6.54
CA CYS A 124 -4.47 -16.60 -6.84
C CYS A 124 -5.37 -16.87 -5.62
N ASP A 125 -5.02 -16.38 -4.43
CA ASP A 125 -5.76 -16.59 -3.17
C ASP A 125 -5.78 -18.03 -2.62
N TYR A 126 -5.06 -18.97 -3.26
CA TYR A 126 -4.92 -20.35 -2.80
C TYR A 126 -4.21 -20.43 -1.43
N GLY A 127 -4.62 -21.36 -0.57
CA GLY A 127 -3.99 -21.58 0.74
C GLY A 127 -2.60 -22.19 0.57
N ILE A 128 -1.53 -21.45 0.89
CA ILE A 128 -0.14 -21.91 0.77
C ILE A 128 0.41 -22.46 2.10
N ASN A 129 -0.37 -22.40 3.17
CA ASN A 129 0.01 -23.03 4.45
C ASN A 129 0.16 -24.54 4.27
N GLY A 130 1.29 -25.08 4.72
CA GLY A 130 1.60 -26.51 4.60
C GLY A 130 2.19 -26.92 3.26
N VAL A 131 2.40 -25.98 2.32
CA VAL A 131 3.23 -26.25 1.14
C VAL A 131 4.69 -26.25 1.58
N GLU A 132 5.36 -27.39 1.39
CA GLU A 132 6.77 -27.55 1.76
C GLU A 132 7.64 -26.56 0.95
N PRO A 133 8.44 -25.71 1.61
CA PRO A 133 9.38 -24.83 0.90
C PRO A 133 10.41 -25.63 0.11
N GLN A 134 10.78 -25.13 -1.07
CA GLN A 134 11.88 -25.69 -1.85
C GLN A 134 13.24 -25.33 -1.22
N SER A 135 14.34 -25.81 -1.81
CA SER A 135 15.71 -25.59 -1.30
C SER A 135 16.14 -24.12 -1.17
N ASP A 136 15.42 -23.20 -1.82
CA ASP A 136 15.63 -21.75 -1.74
C ASP A 136 14.76 -21.06 -0.67
N GLY A 137 14.02 -21.84 0.13
CA GLY A 137 13.11 -21.35 1.16
C GLY A 137 11.80 -20.77 0.61
N CYS A 138 11.52 -20.92 -0.69
CA CYS A 138 10.27 -20.48 -1.29
C CYS A 138 9.28 -21.64 -1.42
N ALA A 139 8.05 -21.44 -0.95
CA ALA A 139 6.93 -22.31 -1.28
C ALA A 139 6.36 -21.91 -2.65
N VAL A 140 6.27 -22.87 -3.56
CA VAL A 140 5.68 -22.67 -4.89
C VAL A 140 4.19 -22.98 -4.83
N CYS A 141 3.36 -22.00 -5.16
CA CYS A 141 1.91 -22.18 -5.19
C CYS A 141 1.53 -23.22 -6.26
N PRO A 142 0.79 -24.29 -5.92
CA PRO A 142 0.45 -25.36 -6.87
C PRO A 142 -0.52 -24.90 -7.97
N GLU A 143 -1.33 -23.88 -7.72
CA GLU A 143 -2.31 -23.37 -8.69
C GLU A 143 -1.68 -22.47 -9.76
N CYS A 144 -0.88 -21.48 -9.34
CA CYS A 144 -0.39 -20.44 -10.24
C CYS A 144 1.13 -20.49 -10.50
N GLY A 145 1.86 -21.33 -9.78
CA GLY A 145 3.32 -21.46 -9.89
C GLY A 145 4.11 -20.25 -9.37
N ALA A 146 3.48 -19.32 -8.64
CA ALA A 146 4.18 -18.20 -8.00
C ALA A 146 4.95 -18.67 -6.76
N ALA A 147 6.18 -18.19 -6.56
CA ALA A 147 7.04 -18.60 -5.46
C ALA A 147 7.13 -17.54 -4.35
N TRP A 148 6.83 -17.93 -3.11
CA TRP A 148 6.82 -17.02 -1.96
C TRP A 148 7.63 -17.58 -0.80
N MET A 149 8.43 -16.74 -0.15
CA MET A 149 9.26 -17.11 0.99
C MET A 149 8.40 -17.20 2.25
N VAL A 150 7.88 -18.40 2.55
CA VAL A 150 7.03 -18.65 3.72
C VAL A 150 7.89 -18.65 4.98
N GLY A 151 7.42 -18.04 6.07
CA GLY A 151 8.16 -17.96 7.33
C GLY A 151 9.27 -16.89 7.36
N SER A 152 9.44 -16.11 6.29
CA SER A 152 10.35 -14.96 6.33
C SER A 152 9.93 -13.98 7.44
N PRO A 153 10.87 -13.45 8.25
CA PRO A 153 10.60 -12.37 9.20
C PRO A 153 9.95 -11.14 8.55
N ARG A 154 10.14 -10.98 7.24
CA ARG A 154 9.51 -9.92 6.43
C ARG A 154 7.98 -10.03 6.39
N TYR A 155 7.44 -11.23 6.58
CA TYR A 155 6.01 -11.52 6.45
C TYR A 155 5.36 -11.94 7.76
N THR A 156 6.12 -12.04 8.85
CA THR A 156 5.54 -12.35 10.16
C THR A 156 4.49 -11.28 10.48
N PRO A 157 3.20 -11.64 10.65
CA PRO A 157 2.18 -10.67 10.97
C PRO A 157 2.64 -9.93 12.21
N ARG A 158 2.62 -8.59 12.16
CA ARG A 158 2.86 -7.75 13.34
C ARG A 158 1.83 -8.20 14.37
N ARG A 159 2.26 -9.06 15.30
CA ARG A 159 1.38 -9.56 16.36
C ARG A 159 0.92 -8.30 17.05
N LYS A 160 -0.39 -8.02 17.02
CA LYS A 160 -0.94 -6.97 17.87
C LYS A 160 -0.67 -7.46 19.28
N VAL A 161 0.39 -6.95 19.88
CA VAL A 161 0.62 -7.07 21.31
C VAL A 161 -0.49 -6.23 21.90
N VAL A 162 -1.60 -6.89 22.22
CA VAL A 162 -2.60 -6.30 23.09
C VAL A 162 -1.89 -6.18 24.41
N VAL A 163 -1.31 -5.00 24.66
CA VAL A 163 -0.85 -4.63 25.98
C VAL A 163 -2.13 -4.52 26.78
N THR A 164 -2.54 -5.64 27.36
CA THR A 164 -3.54 -5.64 28.42
C THR A 164 -2.90 -4.80 29.50
N MET A 165 -3.26 -3.51 29.55
CA MET A 165 -2.90 -2.69 30.69
C MET A 165 -3.45 -3.44 31.89
N ALA A 166 -2.54 -3.91 32.75
CA ALA A 166 -2.92 -4.49 34.01
C ALA A 166 -3.89 -3.49 34.64
N ARG A 167 -5.12 -3.95 34.94
CA ARG A 167 -6.06 -3.10 35.68
C ARG A 167 -5.28 -2.56 36.87
N PRO A 168 -5.27 -1.24 37.12
CA PRO A 168 -4.68 -0.72 38.33
C PRO A 168 -5.30 -1.53 39.48
N HIS A 169 -4.45 -2.20 40.27
CA HIS A 169 -4.91 -2.91 41.46
C HIS A 169 -5.73 -1.89 42.26
N ALA A 170 -6.99 -2.20 42.52
CA ALA A 170 -7.80 -1.37 43.39
C ALA A 170 -7.04 -1.24 44.73
N PRO A 171 -6.88 -0.02 45.27
CA PRO A 171 -6.27 0.14 46.58
C PRO A 171 -7.04 -0.72 47.57
N TRP A 172 -6.31 -1.57 48.28
CA TRP A 172 -6.83 -2.43 49.33
C TRP A 172 -7.59 -1.57 50.35
N MET A 173 -8.90 -1.75 50.45
CA MET A 173 -9.75 -1.14 51.48
C MET A 173 -9.74 -2.11 52.67
N PRO A 174 -9.12 -1.78 53.81
CA PRO A 174 -9.27 -2.60 55.01
C PRO A 174 -10.75 -2.66 55.41
N ASP A 175 -11.25 -3.87 55.65
CA ASP A 175 -12.53 -4.13 56.29
C ASP A 175 -12.59 -3.32 57.60
N GLN A 176 -13.45 -2.30 57.64
CA GLN A 176 -13.85 -1.70 58.90
C GLN A 176 -14.74 -2.72 59.62
N ALA A 177 -14.11 -3.50 60.49
CA ALA A 177 -14.78 -4.29 61.51
C ALA A 177 -15.65 -3.35 62.36
N THR A 178 -16.95 -3.38 62.15
CA THR A 178 -17.93 -2.78 63.04
C THR A 178 -18.07 -3.66 64.28
N ASP A 179 -17.33 -3.33 65.34
CA ASP A 179 -17.63 -3.79 66.69
C ASP A 179 -18.99 -3.20 67.12
N PHE A 180 -20.02 -4.05 67.18
CA PHE A 180 -21.28 -3.75 67.82
C PHE A 180 -21.20 -4.15 69.30
N PRO A 181 -21.44 -3.25 70.27
CA PRO A 181 -21.54 -3.63 71.67
C PRO A 181 -22.89 -4.31 71.95
N SER A 182 -22.88 -5.56 72.41
CA SER A 182 -24.07 -6.18 73.00
C SER A 182 -24.21 -5.73 74.45
N SER A 183 -25.33 -5.07 74.73
CA SER A 183 -25.80 -4.76 76.09
C SER A 183 -26.58 -5.95 76.64
N ALA A 184 -26.20 -6.43 77.82
CA ALA A 184 -27.06 -7.01 78.86
C ALA A 184 -26.23 -7.29 80.12
#